data_AF-A0A094CZK5-F1
#
_entry.id   AF-A0A094CZK5-F1
#
_cell.length_a   1.000
_cell.length_b   1.000
_cell.length_c   1.000
_cell.angle_alpha   90.00
_cell.angle_beta   90.00
_cell.angle_gamma   90.00
#
_symmetry.space_group_name_H-M   'P 1'
#
loop_
_entity.id
_entity.type
_entity.pdbx_description
1 polymer ?
#
loop_
_entity_poly.entity_id
_entity_poly.type
_entity_poly.pdbx_seq_one_letter_code
_entity_poly.pdbx_strand_id
1 'polypeptide(L)'
;MCYNSVENGVSPLITAAEAEQMGYRIIIFSFACLALAYEAITTTLERLRDTGLTGSSVSPMTIFEVCGLGESIAIDMAAGGHAFDKV
;
A
#
# COMPACT_ATOMS: atom_id res chain seq x y z
N MET A 1 21.21 2.39 16.27
CA MET A 1 20.73 3.74 15.92
C MET A 1 19.79 3.63 14.73
N CYS A 2 18.63 4.28 14.77
CA CYS A 2 17.61 4.23 13.71
C CYS A 2 17.48 5.62 13.08
N TYR A 3 17.49 5.69 11.74
CA TYR A 3 17.19 6.90 11.00
C TYR A 3 15.71 6.96 10.63
N ASN A 4 15.03 8.06 10.94
CA ASN A 4 13.67 8.28 10.50
C ASN A 4 13.68 9.17 9.25
N SER A 5 13.49 8.57 8.09
CA SER A 5 13.32 9.29 6.83
C SER A 5 11.90 9.81 6.72
N VAL A 6 11.77 11.13 6.81
CA VAL A 6 10.53 11.88 6.62
C VAL A 6 10.77 12.83 5.47
N GLU A 7 10.41 12.40 4.25
CA GLU A 7 10.52 13.25 3.06
C GLU A 7 9.63 14.48 3.22
N ASN A 8 10.09 15.62 2.68
CA ASN A 8 9.47 16.94 2.90
C ASN A 8 9.35 17.36 4.37
N GLY A 9 10.10 16.70 5.26
CA GLY A 9 10.24 17.07 6.66
C GLY A 9 11.49 17.93 6.93
N VAL A 10 11.98 17.86 8.16
CA VAL A 10 13.13 18.65 8.64
C VAL A 10 14.47 17.93 8.56
N SER A 11 14.46 16.60 8.36
CA SER A 11 15.70 15.80 8.28
C SER A 11 16.20 15.75 6.84
N PRO A 12 17.52 15.66 6.61
CA PRO A 12 18.08 15.53 5.27
C PRO A 12 17.52 14.32 4.53
N LEU A 13 17.26 14.47 3.23
CA LEU A 13 16.89 13.32 2.43
C LEU A 13 18.14 12.52 2.12
N ILE A 14 18.19 11.30 2.63
CA ILE A 14 19.28 10.34 2.39
C ILE A 14 18.67 8.98 2.04
N THR A 15 19.39 8.24 1.22
CA THR A 15 19.09 6.86 0.86
C THR A 15 19.39 5.91 2.02
N ALA A 16 18.83 4.70 1.95
CA ALA A 16 19.18 3.64 2.89
C ALA A 16 20.68 3.31 2.88
N ALA A 17 21.32 3.36 1.71
CA ALA A 17 22.76 3.10 1.56
C ALA A 17 23.61 4.19 2.23
N GLU A 18 23.25 5.47 2.07
CA GLU A 18 23.94 6.57 2.77
C GLU A 18 23.75 6.46 4.29
N ALA A 19 22.53 6.14 4.75
CA ALA A 19 22.27 5.93 6.17
C ALA A 19 23.12 4.79 6.75
N GLU A 20 23.27 3.69 6.01
CA GLU A 20 24.16 2.58 6.40
C GLU A 20 25.62 3.02 6.48
N GLN A 21 26.12 3.75 5.48
CA GLN A 21 27.50 4.29 5.47
C GLN A 21 27.76 5.26 6.63
N MET A 22 26.72 5.97 7.08
CA MET A 22 26.76 6.86 8.25
C MET A 22 26.68 6.11 9.60
N GLY A 23 26.49 4.80 9.59
CA GLY A 23 26.46 3.95 10.79
C GLY A 23 25.07 3.70 11.40
N TYR A 24 23.99 4.09 10.71
CA TYR A 24 22.65 3.68 11.12
C TYR A 24 22.44 2.17 10.89
N ARG A 25 21.65 1.54 11.76
CA ARG A 25 21.34 0.10 11.70
C ARG A 25 19.96 -0.18 11.12
N ILE A 26 19.08 0.80 11.18
CA ILE A 26 17.71 0.73 10.72
C ILE A 26 17.39 2.08 10.08
N ILE A 27 16.65 2.05 8.99
CA ILE A 27 15.99 3.22 8.42
C ILE A 27 14.48 2.91 8.34
N ILE A 28 13.65 3.88 8.70
CA ILE A 28 12.20 3.82 8.53
C ILE A 28 11.75 4.97 7.64
N PHE A 29 10.73 4.74 6.81
CA PHE A 29 10.19 5.73 5.87
C PHE A 29 8.75 6.06 6.26
N SER A 30 8.58 7.09 7.10
CA SER A 30 7.32 7.32 7.81
C SER A 30 6.10 7.54 6.90
N PHE A 31 6.29 8.12 5.72
CA PHE A 31 5.20 8.48 4.80
C PHE A 31 5.23 7.75 3.46
N ALA A 32 6.07 6.71 3.31
CA ALA A 32 6.25 6.00 2.05
C ALA A 32 4.92 5.53 1.43
N CYS A 33 3.96 5.09 2.24
CA CYS A 33 2.63 4.69 1.75
C CYS A 33 1.61 5.84 1.82
N LEU A 34 1.65 6.66 2.87
CA LEU A 34 0.57 7.61 3.15
C LEU A 34 0.59 8.84 2.23
N ALA A 35 1.77 9.37 1.90
CA ALA A 35 1.89 10.50 0.99
C ALA A 35 1.40 10.12 -0.42
N LEU A 36 1.84 8.97 -0.92
CA LEU A 36 1.41 8.44 -2.22
C LEU A 36 -0.10 8.13 -2.26
N ALA A 37 -0.63 7.57 -1.18
CA ALA A 37 -2.07 7.33 -1.07
C ALA A 37 -2.87 8.65 -1.10
N TYR A 38 -2.42 9.68 -0.37
CA TYR A 38 -3.07 10.99 -0.38
C TYR A 38 -3.13 11.59 -1.79
N GLU A 39 -2.01 11.60 -2.52
CA GLU A 39 -1.95 12.13 -3.87
C GLU A 39 -2.89 11.36 -4.81
N ALA A 40 -2.78 10.03 -4.85
CA ALA A 40 -3.59 9.20 -5.73
C ALA A 40 -5.09 9.31 -5.44
N ILE A 41 -5.48 9.31 -4.15
CA ILE A 41 -6.88 9.46 -3.74
C ILE A 41 -7.38 10.85 -4.11
N THR A 42 -6.63 11.90 -3.83
CA THR A 42 -7.02 13.29 -4.16
C THR A 42 -7.29 13.44 -5.65
N THR A 43 -6.33 13.04 -6.49
CA THR A 43 -6.48 13.12 -7.96
C THR A 43 -7.67 12.29 -8.45
N THR A 44 -7.89 11.10 -7.88
CA THR A 44 -9.03 10.25 -8.24
C THR A 44 -10.36 10.90 -7.88
N LEU A 45 -10.45 11.54 -6.72
CA LEU A 45 -11.67 12.24 -6.27
C LEU A 45 -11.94 13.52 -7.08
N GLU A 46 -10.90 14.26 -7.47
CA GLU A 46 -11.05 15.39 -8.38
C GLU A 46 -11.60 14.94 -9.73
N ARG A 47 -11.04 13.86 -10.31
CA ARG A 47 -11.56 13.27 -11.53
C ARG A 47 -13.01 12.79 -11.38
N LEU A 48 -13.34 12.15 -10.26
CA LEU A 48 -14.69 11.69 -9.98
C LEU A 48 -15.68 12.86 -9.94
N ARG A 49 -15.30 13.96 -9.27
CA ARG A 49 -16.10 15.19 -9.22
C ARG A 49 -16.35 15.77 -10.62
N ASP A 50 -15.31 15.83 -11.45
CA ASP A 50 -15.38 16.56 -12.72
C ASP A 50 -15.95 15.71 -13.87
N THR A 51 -15.81 14.38 -13.81
CA THR A 51 -16.18 13.46 -14.91
C THR A 51 -17.25 12.43 -14.53
N GLY A 52 -17.55 12.26 -13.24
CA GLY A 52 -18.43 11.21 -12.74
C GLY A 52 -17.81 9.81 -12.75
N LEU A 53 -16.52 9.65 -13.09
CA LEU A 53 -15.84 8.36 -13.20
C LEU A 53 -14.48 8.37 -12.51
N THR A 54 -14.16 7.31 -11.76
CA THR A 54 -12.86 7.17 -11.09
C THR A 54 -11.71 6.86 -12.05
N GLY A 55 -11.98 6.17 -13.17
CA GLY A 55 -10.98 5.85 -14.19
C GLY A 55 -9.95 4.78 -13.79
N SER A 56 -10.15 4.09 -12.67
CA SER A 56 -9.27 2.99 -12.25
C SER A 56 -9.45 1.76 -13.15
N SER A 57 -8.33 1.12 -13.52
CA SER A 57 -8.30 -0.17 -14.20
C SER A 57 -8.14 -1.36 -13.22
N VAL A 58 -8.00 -1.09 -11.92
CA VAL A 58 -7.81 -2.13 -10.90
C VAL A 58 -9.11 -2.86 -10.66
N SER A 59 -9.09 -4.18 -10.83
CA SER A 59 -10.27 -5.02 -10.57
C SER A 59 -10.45 -5.28 -9.07
N PRO A 60 -11.68 -5.52 -8.59
CA PRO A 60 -11.91 -5.96 -7.23
C PRO A 60 -11.12 -7.23 -6.86
N MET A 61 -11.04 -8.20 -7.79
CA MET A 61 -10.28 -9.44 -7.57
C MET A 61 -8.81 -9.19 -7.28
N THR A 62 -8.18 -8.26 -8.01
CA THR A 62 -6.78 -7.87 -7.76
C THR A 62 -6.60 -7.36 -6.33
N ILE A 63 -7.53 -6.56 -5.82
CA ILE A 63 -7.46 -6.05 -4.44
C ILE A 63 -7.67 -7.19 -3.44
N PHE A 64 -8.64 -8.07 -3.68
CA PHE A 64 -8.92 -9.20 -2.79
C PHE A 64 -7.76 -10.19 -2.71
N GLU A 65 -7.14 -10.52 -3.85
CA GLU A 65 -5.96 -11.39 -3.90
C GLU A 65 -4.80 -10.81 -3.09
N VAL A 66 -4.49 -9.51 -3.27
CA VAL A 66 -3.46 -8.82 -2.47
C VAL A 66 -3.79 -8.83 -0.98
N CYS A 67 -5.07 -8.80 -0.62
CA CYS A 67 -5.55 -8.88 0.75
C CYS A 67 -5.67 -10.32 1.30
N GLY A 68 -5.22 -11.34 0.57
CA GLY A 68 -5.18 -12.72 1.05
C GLY A 68 -6.49 -13.50 0.85
N LEU A 69 -7.21 -13.22 -0.24
CA LEU A 69 -8.41 -13.97 -0.59
C LEU A 69 -8.11 -15.47 -0.76
N GLY A 70 -6.98 -15.84 -1.36
CA GLY A 70 -6.62 -17.24 -1.58
C GLY A 70 -6.49 -18.02 -0.27
N GLU A 71 -5.82 -17.43 0.72
CA GLU A 71 -5.68 -17.99 2.07
C GLU A 71 -7.04 -18.10 2.75
N SER A 72 -7.90 -17.10 2.57
CA SER A 72 -9.26 -17.11 3.14
C SER A 72 -10.11 -18.24 2.56
N ILE A 73 -10.05 -18.47 1.25
CA ILE A 73 -10.74 -19.57 0.58
C ILE A 73 -10.18 -20.93 1.03
N ALA A 74 -8.85 -21.04 1.16
CA ALA A 74 -8.21 -22.26 1.63
C ALA A 74 -8.67 -22.63 3.05
N ILE A 75 -8.85 -21.63 3.94
CA ILE A 75 -9.38 -21.83 5.29
C ILE A 75 -10.83 -22.32 5.25
N ASP A 76 -11.70 -21.71 4.42
CA ASP A 76 -13.10 -22.12 4.27
C ASP A 76 -13.19 -23.60 3.83
N MET A 77 -12.48 -23.97 2.77
CA MET A 77 -12.47 -25.34 2.26
C MET A 77 -11.93 -26.34 3.28
N ALA A 78 -10.85 -26.01 3.99
CA ALA A 78 -10.27 -26.89 5.00
C ALA A 78 -11.20 -27.12 6.20
N ALA A 79 -12.08 -26.16 6.49
CA ALA A 79 -13.14 -26.29 7.50
C ALA A 79 -14.37 -27.07 7.02
N GLY A 80 -14.37 -27.55 5.76
CA GLY A 80 -15.54 -28.17 5.12
C GLY A 80 -16.59 -27.17 4.63
N GLY A 81 -16.20 -25.89 4.50
CA GLY A 81 -17.00 -24.84 3.90
C GLY A 81 -17.04 -24.95 2.37
N HIS A 82 -18.11 -24.38 1.81
CA HIS A 82 -18.41 -24.34 0.38
C HIS A 82 -18.80 -22.92 -0.06
N ALA A 83 -18.41 -21.91 0.72
CA ALA A 83 -18.85 -20.54 0.51
C ALA A 83 -18.36 -19.98 -0.83
N PHE A 84 -17.25 -20.52 -1.34
CA PHE A 84 -16.59 -20.07 -2.55
C PHE A 84 -16.71 -21.04 -3.74
N ASP A 85 -17.49 -22.11 -3.63
CA ASP A 85 -17.65 -23.15 -4.68
C ASP A 85 -18.30 -22.63 -5.97
N LYS A 86 -18.95 -21.48 -5.92
CA LYS A 86 -19.63 -20.85 -7.07
C LYS A 86 -18.92 -19.60 -7.59
N VAL A 87 -17.72 -19.30 -7.08
CA VAL A 87 -16.89 -18.20 -7.57
C VAL A 87 -16.18 -18.62 -8.85
#